data_AF-A0A938J8Z5-F1
#
_entry.id   AF-A0A938J8Z5-F1
#
_cell.length_a   1.000
_cell.length_b   1.000
_cell.length_c   1.000
_cell.angle_alpha   90.00
_cell.angle_beta   90.00
_cell.angle_gamma   90.00
#
_symmetry.space_group_name_H-M   'P 1'
#
loop_
_entity.id
_entity.type
_entity.pdbx_description
1 polymer ?
#
loop_
_entity_poly.entity_id
_entity_poly.type
_entity_poly.pdbx_seq_one_letter_code
_entity_poly.pdbx_strand_id
1 'polypeptide(L)'
;MSGTLHFEDFPAGQVTELGTWTPTAEEIVAFARKWDPQRFHVDEAAAAEGPFSGLVASGWHGICVWGKLYVEVVHLHAASMGGGAMED
;
A
#
# COMPACT_ATOMS: atom_id res chain seq x y z
N MET A 1 -7.68 15.09 -11.02
CA MET A 1 -8.53 16.00 -10.23
C MET A 1 -7.99 17.41 -10.44
N SER A 2 -8.84 18.41 -10.70
CA SER A 2 -8.38 19.79 -10.91
C SER A 2 -8.79 20.63 -9.71
N GLY A 3 -7.84 20.92 -8.83
CA GLY A 3 -8.02 21.69 -7.58
C GLY A 3 -7.53 20.92 -6.34
N THR A 4 -7.04 21.64 -5.34
CA THR A 4 -6.74 21.12 -4.00
C THR A 4 -8.05 20.72 -3.32
N LEU A 5 -8.15 19.48 -2.82
CA LEU A 5 -9.27 18.96 -2.05
C LEU A 5 -9.23 19.51 -0.63
N HIS A 6 -10.37 19.95 -0.11
CA HIS A 6 -10.52 20.39 1.27
C HIS A 6 -11.40 19.41 2.06
N PHE A 7 -11.60 19.69 3.35
CA PHE A 7 -12.36 18.80 4.25
C PHE A 7 -13.78 18.54 3.73
N GLU A 8 -14.42 19.56 3.15
CA GLU A 8 -15.78 19.52 2.62
C GLU A 8 -15.94 18.56 1.43
N ASP A 9 -14.83 18.18 0.77
CA ASP A 9 -14.80 17.23 -0.34
C ASP A 9 -14.76 15.76 0.13
N PHE A 10 -14.77 15.50 1.45
CA PHE A 10 -14.78 14.16 2.05
C PHE A 10 -16.06 13.89 2.87
N PRO A 11 -17.24 13.81 2.25
CA PRO A 11 -18.46 13.43 2.94
C PRO A 11 -18.38 12.03 3.52
N ALA A 12 -19.05 11.84 4.66
CA ALA A 12 -19.11 10.53 5.33
C ALA A 12 -19.69 9.45 4.41
N GLY A 13 -19.02 8.30 4.35
CA GLY A 13 -19.41 7.18 3.49
C GLY A 13 -18.85 7.25 2.06
N GLN A 14 -18.10 8.30 1.71
CA GLN A 14 -17.37 8.32 0.44
C GLN A 14 -16.36 7.17 0.35
N VAL A 15 -16.34 6.50 -0.79
CA VAL A 15 -15.34 5.49 -1.15
C VAL A 15 -14.49 6.04 -2.28
N THR A 16 -13.18 5.97 -2.14
CA THR A 16 -12.23 6.39 -3.17
C THR A 16 -11.42 5.18 -3.61
N GLU A 17 -11.49 4.86 -4.90
CA GLU A 17 -10.68 3.80 -5.50
C GLU A 17 -9.23 4.28 -5.62
N LEU A 18 -8.30 3.57 -4.96
CA LEU A 18 -6.88 3.94 -4.95
C LEU A 18 -6.08 3.30 -6.09
N GLY A 19 -6.68 2.38 -6.84
CA GLY A 19 -6.04 1.58 -7.86
C GLY A 19 -5.75 0.14 -7.41
N THR A 20 -4.98 -0.58 -8.22
CA THR A 20 -4.69 -2.00 -8.00
C THR A 20 -3.19 -2.25 -8.04
N TRP A 21 -2.74 -3.18 -7.20
CA TRP A 21 -1.39 -3.70 -7.22
C TRP A 21 -1.43 -5.22 -7.35
N THR A 22 -0.65 -5.75 -8.28
CA THR A 22 -0.49 -7.20 -8.49
C THR A 22 1.00 -7.50 -8.39
N PRO A 23 1.49 -8.00 -7.25
CA PRO A 23 2.91 -8.28 -7.08
C PRO A 23 3.38 -9.42 -7.96
N THR A 24 4.66 -9.38 -8.34
CA THR A 24 5.38 -10.59 -8.76
C THR A 24 5.96 -11.33 -7.56
N ALA A 25 6.30 -12.60 -7.75
CA ALA A 25 7.01 -13.38 -6.73
C ALA A 25 8.37 -12.74 -6.37
N GLU A 26 9.10 -12.18 -7.35
CA GLU A 26 10.35 -11.50 -7.07
C GLU A 26 10.16 -10.26 -6.19
N GLU A 27 9.13 -9.46 -6.43
CA GLU A 27 8.81 -8.28 -5.61
C GLU A 27 8.48 -8.67 -4.16
N ILE A 28 7.68 -9.73 -3.98
CA ILE A 28 7.34 -10.26 -2.66
C ILE A 28 8.62 -10.67 -1.92
N VAL A 29 9.45 -11.49 -2.55
CA VAL A 29 10.68 -12.02 -1.93
C VAL A 29 11.68 -10.89 -1.66
N ALA A 30 11.84 -9.94 -2.58
CA ALA A 30 12.77 -8.82 -2.44
C ALA A 30 12.39 -7.92 -1.25
N PHE A 31 11.12 -7.58 -1.10
CA PHE A 31 10.65 -6.82 0.05
C PHE A 31 10.83 -7.62 1.36
N ALA A 32 10.37 -8.87 1.37
CA ALA A 32 10.38 -9.72 2.55
C ALA A 32 11.80 -9.98 3.06
N ARG A 33 12.76 -10.24 2.18
CA ARG A 33 14.18 -10.41 2.57
C ARG A 33 14.75 -9.21 3.31
N LYS A 34 14.25 -8.02 3.01
CA LYS A 34 14.73 -6.78 3.64
C LYS A 34 14.01 -6.46 4.95
N TRP A 35 12.69 -6.70 5.00
CA TRP A 35 11.85 -6.14 6.05
C TRP A 35 11.06 -7.17 6.87
N ASP A 36 10.76 -8.33 6.32
CA ASP A 36 9.93 -9.35 6.96
C ASP A 36 10.30 -10.77 6.50
N PRO A 37 11.45 -11.32 6.95
CA PRO A 37 12.04 -12.52 6.38
C PRO A 37 11.44 -13.82 6.96
N GLN A 38 10.13 -13.84 7.20
CA GLN A 38 9.44 -15.08 7.55
C GLN A 38 9.48 -16.05 6.36
N ARG A 39 9.67 -17.35 6.65
CA ARG A 39 9.94 -18.39 5.62
C ARG A 39 8.92 -18.39 4.46
N PHE A 40 7.64 -18.19 4.75
CA PHE A 40 6.56 -18.21 3.76
C PHE A 40 6.46 -16.92 2.91
N HIS A 41 7.37 -15.96 3.10
CA HIS A 41 7.53 -14.76 2.28
C HIS A 41 8.78 -14.78 1.40
N VAL A 42 9.72 -15.70 1.63
CA VAL A 42 11.06 -15.66 0.98
C VAL A 42 11.46 -16.95 0.28
N ASP A 43 10.78 -18.06 0.55
CA ASP A 43 11.08 -19.39 0.02
C ASP A 43 9.78 -20.10 -0.36
N GLU A 44 9.65 -20.44 -1.64
CA GLU A 44 8.44 -21.04 -2.20
C GLU A 44 8.18 -22.47 -1.69
N ALA A 45 9.24 -23.27 -1.50
CA ALA A 45 9.12 -24.64 -1.00
C ALA A 45 8.67 -24.64 0.47
N ALA A 46 9.28 -23.79 1.30
CA ALA A 46 8.89 -23.62 2.69
C ALA A 46 7.49 -23.00 2.83
N ALA A 47 7.07 -22.17 1.87
CA ALA A 47 5.74 -21.59 1.84
C ALA A 47 4.66 -22.63 1.47
N ALA A 48 4.98 -23.57 0.58
CA ALA A 48 4.07 -24.66 0.18
C ALA A 48 3.72 -25.60 1.35
N GLU A 49 4.66 -25.80 2.29
CA GLU A 49 4.42 -26.55 3.54
C GLU A 49 3.81 -25.67 4.66
N GLY A 50 3.66 -24.38 4.38
CA GLY A 50 3.19 -23.38 5.33
C GLY A 50 1.66 -23.26 5.38
N PRO A 51 1.15 -22.41 6.29
CA PRO A 51 -0.29 -22.23 6.51
C PRO A 51 -1.05 -21.64 5.31
N PHE A 52 -0.34 -21.08 4.34
CA PHE A 52 -0.91 -20.47 3.14
C PHE A 52 -0.74 -21.34 1.88
N SER A 53 -0.07 -22.50 2.01
CA SER A 53 0.18 -23.43 0.91
C SER A 53 0.81 -22.81 -0.33
N GLY A 54 1.60 -21.75 -0.16
CA GLY A 54 2.19 -20.96 -1.23
C GLY A 54 2.78 -19.65 -0.73
N LEU A 55 3.58 -19.01 -1.59
CA LEU A 55 4.20 -17.73 -1.29
C LEU A 55 3.12 -16.65 -1.12
N VAL A 56 3.22 -15.87 -0.05
CA VAL A 56 2.32 -14.74 0.20
C VAL A 56 3.11 -13.47 0.44
N ALA A 57 2.56 -12.32 0.06
CA ALA A 57 3.16 -11.03 0.39
C ALA A 57 3.13 -10.78 1.91
N SER A 58 4.14 -10.09 2.45
CA SER A 58 4.11 -9.60 3.82
C SER A 58 2.99 -8.58 4.01
N GLY A 59 2.32 -8.60 5.17
CA GLY A 59 1.36 -7.57 5.54
C GLY A 59 1.97 -6.16 5.55
N TRP A 60 3.26 -6.04 5.90
CA TRP A 60 4.00 -4.78 5.84
C TRP A 60 4.18 -4.29 4.41
N HIS A 61 4.39 -5.21 3.46
CA HIS A 61 4.45 -4.86 2.04
C HIS A 61 3.11 -4.27 1.58
N GLY A 62 2.00 -4.91 1.95
CA GLY A 62 0.65 -4.44 1.65
C GLY A 62 0.35 -3.06 2.23
N ILE A 63 0.75 -2.78 3.47
CA ILE A 63 0.58 -1.45 4.10
C ILE A 63 1.38 -0.39 3.34
N CYS A 64 2.62 -0.67 2.96
CA CYS A 64 3.43 0.26 2.17
C CYS A 64 2.83 0.55 0.80
N VAL A 65 2.31 -0.47 0.11
CA VAL A 65 1.64 -0.33 -1.18
C VAL A 65 0.36 0.49 -1.03
N TRP A 66 -0.48 0.19 -0.05
CA TRP A 66 -1.68 0.98 0.24
C TRP A 66 -1.33 2.44 0.49
N GLY A 67 -0.30 2.70 1.32
CA GLY A 67 0.17 4.05 1.63
C GLY A 67 0.63 4.80 0.37
N LYS A 68 1.39 4.14 -0.51
CA LYS A 68 1.80 4.71 -1.80
C LYS A 68 0.59 5.10 -2.65
N LEU A 69 -0.37 4.20 -2.83
CA LEU A 69 -1.57 4.45 -3.63
C LEU A 69 -2.44 5.57 -3.03
N TYR A 70 -2.61 5.58 -1.71
CA TYR A 70 -3.30 6.66 -0.99
C TYR A 70 -2.61 8.00 -1.20
N VAL A 71 -1.27 8.03 -1.16
CA VAL A 71 -0.51 9.26 -1.36
C VAL A 71 -0.74 9.80 -2.78
N GLU A 72 -0.66 8.93 -3.78
CA GLU A 72 -0.83 9.30 -5.19
C GLU A 72 -2.24 9.76 -5.54
N VAL A 73 -3.27 9.12 -4.97
CA VAL A 73 -4.66 9.40 -5.34
C VAL A 73 -5.31 10.48 -4.49
N VAL A 74 -4.97 10.56 -3.20
CA VAL A 74 -5.67 11.44 -2.24
C VAL A 74 -4.71 12.47 -1.66
N HIS A 75 -3.64 12.03 -1.01
CA HIS A 75 -2.84 12.91 -0.16
C HIS A 75 -2.18 14.06 -0.93
N LEU A 76 -1.60 13.79 -2.11
CA LEU A 76 -0.95 14.80 -2.95
C LEU A 76 -1.94 15.82 -3.55
N HIS A 77 -3.23 15.55 -3.41
CA HIS A 77 -4.30 16.39 -3.94
C HIS A 77 -5.14 17.04 -2.85
N ALA A 78 -4.85 16.83 -1.56
CA ALA A 78 -5.63 17.37 -0.46
C ALA A 78 -4.83 18.38 0.37
N ALA A 79 -5.49 19.45 0.81
CA ALA A 79 -4.95 20.39 1.78
C ALA A 79 -4.70 19.68 3.12
N SER A 80 -3.47 19.74 3.61
CA SER A 80 -3.05 19.02 4.81
C SER A 80 -1.93 19.76 5.54
N MET A 81 -2.14 20.04 6.83
CA MET A 81 -1.12 20.67 7.69
C MET A 81 -0.03 19.68 8.19
N GLY A 82 0.02 18.47 7.62
CA GLY A 82 0.92 17.39 8.01
C GLY A 82 1.52 16.64 6.81
N GLY A 83 1.86 17.39 5.76
CA GLY A 83 2.33 16.88 4.46
C GLY A 83 1.22 17.03 3.42
N GLY A 84 1.46 17.84 2.37
CA GLY A 84 0.45 18.17 1.34
C GLY A 84 -0.06 19.60 1.42
N ALA A 85 0.76 20.53 0.90
CA ALA A 85 0.51 21.95 0.63
C ALA A 85 -0.11 22.80 1.77
N MET A 86 0.71 23.72 2.30
CA MET A 86 0.18 24.89 3.00
C MET A 86 -0.20 25.94 1.95
N GLU A 87 -1.44 26.40 1.99
CA GLU A 87 -1.85 27.64 1.33
C GLU A 87 -2.09 28.69 2.42
N ASP A 88 -1.66 29.93 2.16
CA ASP A 88 -1.72 31.07 3.09
C ASP A 88 -3.15 31.49 3.48
#